data_AF-A0A0R3H8F6-F1
#
_entry.id   AF-A0A0R3H8F6-F1
#
_cell.length_a   1.000
_cell.length_b   1.000
_cell.length_c   1.000
_cell.angle_alpha   90.00
_cell.angle_beta   90.00
_cell.angle_gamma   90.00
#
_symmetry.space_group_name_H-M   'P 1'
#
loop_
_entity.id
_entity.type
_entity.pdbx_description
1 polymer ?
#
loop_
_entity_poly.entity_id
_entity_poly.type
_entity_poly.pdbx_seq_one_letter_code
_entity_poly.pdbx_strand_id
1 'polypeptide(L)'
;MVSLRTPADKNAQVTFSTKRIYETPDPSDGYRLLVDRLWPRGVSKAAAQVDLWFKDIAPSPDLRVRWHHAPAEEWATYADEYRAELATNPAVDTAHELEREHGTVTLLYAAKDPEHNHAIVLRDFLST
;
A
#
# COMPACT_ATOMS: atom_id res chain seq x y z
N MET A 1 9.45 -17.67 -37.82
CA MET A 1 8.54 -18.71 -37.31
C MET A 1 9.04 -19.08 -35.91
N VAL A 2 8.21 -18.82 -34.90
CA VAL A 2 8.36 -19.12 -33.46
C VAL A 2 9.61 -18.54 -32.76
N SER A 3 9.48 -17.30 -32.29
CA SER A 3 10.33 -16.77 -31.21
C SER A 3 10.05 -17.58 -29.95
N LEU A 4 11.10 -18.20 -29.41
CA LEU A 4 11.08 -18.97 -28.17
C LEU A 4 10.63 -18.04 -27.04
N ARG A 5 9.45 -18.32 -26.46
CA ARG A 5 9.07 -17.77 -25.16
C ARG A 5 10.06 -18.33 -24.15
N THR A 6 10.98 -17.49 -23.68
CA THR A 6 11.72 -17.75 -22.45
C THR A 6 10.70 -18.04 -21.34
N PRO A 7 10.85 -19.12 -20.56
CA PRO A 7 10.01 -19.30 -19.39
C PRO A 7 10.27 -18.12 -18.46
N ALA A 8 9.24 -17.33 -18.18
CA ALA A 8 9.31 -16.30 -17.16
C ALA A 8 9.89 -16.93 -15.90
N ASP A 9 10.94 -16.31 -15.38
CA ASP A 9 11.65 -16.74 -14.18
C ASP A 9 10.64 -17.01 -13.06
N LYS A 10 10.56 -18.28 -12.62
CA LYS A 10 9.71 -18.72 -11.52
C LYS A 10 10.24 -18.29 -10.14
N ASN A 11 10.83 -17.11 -10.08
CA ASN A 11 11.45 -16.54 -8.90
C ASN A 11 11.10 -15.07 -8.71
N ALA A 12 9.99 -14.59 -9.32
CA ALA A 12 9.45 -13.28 -9.03
C ALA A 12 9.17 -13.21 -7.53
N GLN A 13 10.04 -12.55 -6.79
CA GLN A 13 9.82 -12.31 -5.37
C GLN A 13 8.53 -11.51 -5.27
N VAL A 14 7.56 -12.12 -4.61
CA VAL A 14 6.30 -11.48 -4.28
C VAL A 14 6.66 -10.29 -3.37
N THR A 15 6.24 -9.08 -3.77
CA THR A 15 6.81 -7.83 -3.24
C THR A 15 5.74 -6.77 -3.06
N PHE A 16 5.60 -6.27 -1.83
CA PHE A 16 4.89 -5.03 -1.55
C PHE A 16 5.81 -3.82 -1.73
N SER A 17 5.36 -2.83 -2.49
CA SER A 17 6.05 -1.54 -2.65
C SER A 17 5.13 -0.38 -2.26
N THR A 18 5.67 0.82 -2.14
CA THR A 18 4.91 2.03 -1.80
C THR A 18 5.17 3.11 -2.84
N LYS A 19 4.13 3.80 -3.28
CA LYS A 19 4.23 4.94 -4.19
C LYS A 19 3.18 5.99 -3.84
N ARG A 20 3.51 7.28 -3.94
CA ARG A 20 2.49 8.31 -3.75
C ARG A 20 1.53 8.28 -4.93
N ILE A 21 0.24 8.39 -4.65
CA ILE A 21 -0.82 8.39 -5.69
C ILE A 21 -0.71 9.56 -6.69
N TYR A 22 0.05 10.60 -6.33
CA TYR A 22 0.33 11.77 -7.16
C TYR A 22 1.49 11.55 -8.15
N GLU A 23 2.25 10.47 -8.00
CA GLU A 23 3.34 10.11 -8.91
C GLU A 23 2.80 9.37 -10.14
N THR A 24 3.49 9.52 -11.26
CA THR A 24 3.11 8.87 -12.52
C THR A 24 3.09 7.34 -12.35
N PRO A 25 1.99 6.66 -12.76
CA PRO A 25 1.95 5.21 -12.80
C PRO A 25 3.06 4.63 -13.69
N ASP A 26 3.68 3.56 -13.23
CA ASP A 26 4.74 2.85 -13.95
C ASP A 26 4.35 1.38 -14.16
N PRO A 27 4.67 0.76 -15.30
CA PRO A 27 4.39 -0.66 -15.54
C PRO A 27 4.97 -1.62 -14.48
N SER A 28 6.04 -1.23 -13.79
CA SER A 28 6.64 -2.02 -12.70
C SER A 28 5.84 -2.00 -11.40
N ASP A 29 4.82 -1.13 -11.29
CA ASP A 29 3.98 -1.03 -10.10
C ASP A 29 3.12 -2.27 -9.86
N GLY A 30 2.93 -3.12 -10.88
CA GLY A 30 2.05 -4.28 -10.79
C GLY A 30 0.63 -3.85 -10.43
N TYR A 31 0.05 -4.51 -9.42
CA TYR A 31 -1.30 -4.21 -8.93
C TYR A 31 -1.31 -3.00 -8.00
N ARG A 32 -2.08 -1.98 -8.33
CA ARG A 32 -2.08 -0.67 -7.65
C ARG A 32 -3.23 -0.56 -6.66
N LEU A 33 -2.88 -0.68 -5.38
CA LEU A 33 -3.80 -0.76 -4.25
C LEU A 33 -3.82 0.55 -3.46
N LEU A 34 -4.91 1.34 -3.52
CA LEU A 34 -5.04 2.55 -2.70
C LEU A 34 -5.36 2.18 -1.25
N VAL A 35 -4.45 2.53 -0.34
CA VAL A 35 -4.55 2.20 1.09
C VAL A 35 -4.84 3.41 1.97
N ASP A 36 -5.20 4.55 1.37
CA ASP A 36 -5.79 5.66 2.11
C ASP A 36 -7.26 5.38 2.38
N ARG A 37 -7.70 5.62 3.62
CA ARG A 37 -9.13 5.51 3.94
C ARG A 37 -10.00 6.52 3.20
N LEU A 38 -9.43 7.67 2.85
CA LEU A 38 -10.12 8.72 2.10
C LEU A 38 -9.52 8.82 0.71
N TRP A 39 -10.38 8.95 -0.30
CA TRP A 39 -9.91 9.20 -1.65
C TRP A 39 -9.14 10.53 -1.71
N PRO A 40 -7.91 10.55 -2.27
CA PRO A 40 -7.07 11.74 -2.34
C PRO A 40 -7.69 12.86 -3.18
N ARG A 41 -7.65 14.10 -2.68
CA ARG A 41 -8.22 15.24 -3.40
C ARG A 41 -7.46 15.52 -4.69
N GLY A 42 -8.20 15.91 -5.73
CA GLY A 42 -7.63 16.30 -7.03
C GLY A 42 -7.13 15.14 -7.89
N VAL A 43 -7.34 13.90 -7.46
CA VAL A 43 -6.92 12.70 -8.18
C VAL A 43 -8.14 11.98 -8.74
N SER A 44 -8.14 11.63 -10.03
CA SER A 44 -9.18 10.77 -10.61
C SER A 44 -8.72 9.32 -10.62
N LYS A 45 -9.66 8.37 -10.51
CA LYS A 45 -9.35 6.93 -10.54
C LYS A 45 -8.62 6.53 -11.82
N ALA A 46 -9.05 7.09 -12.96
CA ALA A 46 -8.44 6.84 -14.26
C ALA A 46 -7.01 7.36 -14.35
N ALA A 47 -6.73 8.57 -13.86
CA ALA A 47 -5.39 9.15 -13.92
C ALA A 47 -4.40 8.43 -12.99
N ALA A 48 -4.85 8.03 -11.80
CA ALA A 48 -4.02 7.32 -10.84
C ALA A 48 -3.89 5.82 -11.10
N GLN A 49 -4.61 5.27 -12.09
CA GLN A 49 -4.61 3.83 -12.40
C GLN A 49 -4.74 2.99 -11.13
N VAL A 50 -5.73 3.29 -10.29
CA VAL A 50 -6.00 2.52 -9.07
C VAL A 50 -6.85 1.30 -9.46
N ASP A 51 -6.33 0.11 -9.24
CA ASP A 51 -7.04 -1.14 -9.49
C ASP A 51 -8.11 -1.35 -8.42
N LEU A 52 -7.71 -1.27 -7.15
CA LEU A 52 -8.58 -1.44 -5.99
C LEU A 52 -8.36 -0.33 -4.95
N TRP A 53 -9.47 0.20 -4.43
CA TRP A 53 -9.45 1.08 -3.27
C TRP A 53 -9.69 0.25 -2.00
N PHE A 54 -8.63 0.03 -1.25
CA PHE A 54 -8.56 -0.88 -0.11
C PHE A 54 -8.39 -0.19 1.24
N LYS A 55 -9.03 0.98 1.42
CA LYS A 55 -10.17 0.93 2.32
C LYS A 55 -9.90 0.49 3.77
N ASP A 56 -10.23 -0.78 3.97
CA ASP A 56 -10.40 -1.43 5.26
C ASP A 56 -9.06 -1.87 5.87
N ILE A 57 -7.97 -1.85 5.10
CA ILE A 57 -6.61 -2.07 5.63
C ILE A 57 -6.01 -0.81 6.24
N ALA A 58 -6.54 0.37 5.90
CA ALA A 58 -6.03 1.66 6.38
C ALA A 58 -6.21 1.82 7.91
N PRO A 59 -5.43 2.71 8.57
CA PRO A 59 -5.59 2.99 10.00
C PRO A 59 -7.02 3.41 10.34
N SER A 60 -7.48 3.13 11.56
CA SER A 60 -8.81 3.49 12.07
C SER A 60 -9.09 5.01 12.03
N PRO A 61 -10.38 5.46 12.06
CA PRO A 61 -10.73 6.89 12.04
C PRO A 61 -9.97 7.68 13.10
N ASP A 62 -9.98 7.16 14.32
CA ASP A 62 -9.38 7.82 15.47
C ASP A 62 -7.86 7.87 15.37
N LEU A 63 -7.21 6.76 15.00
CA LEU A 63 -5.76 6.71 14.84
C LEU A 63 -5.27 7.64 13.72
N ARG A 64 -6.00 7.67 12.58
CA ARG A 64 -5.72 8.60 11.48
C ARG A 64 -5.82 10.06 11.92
N VAL A 65 -6.89 10.43 12.63
CA VAL A 65 -7.11 11.82 13.09
C VAL A 65 -6.03 12.22 14.08
N ARG A 66 -5.69 11.34 15.04
CA ARG A 66 -4.63 11.59 16.02
C ARG A 66 -3.30 11.87 15.34
N TRP A 67 -2.88 10.99 14.43
CA TRP A 67 -1.60 11.16 13.70
C TRP A 67 -1.53 12.46 12.90
N HIS A 68 -2.64 12.88 12.28
CA HIS A 68 -2.68 14.15 11.55
C HIS A 68 -2.35 15.40 12.40
N HIS A 69 -2.49 15.30 13.71
CA HIS A 69 -2.20 16.38 14.66
C HIS A 69 -0.98 16.09 15.53
N ALA A 70 -0.40 14.90 15.44
CA ALA A 70 0.72 14.47 16.25
C ALA A 70 2.03 15.09 15.75
N PRO A 71 2.98 15.36 16.64
CA PRO A 71 4.32 15.78 16.26
C PRO A 71 5.15 14.56 15.83
N ALA A 72 6.29 14.79 15.15
CA ALA A 72 7.08 13.72 14.54
C ALA A 72 7.63 12.71 15.56
N GLU A 73 7.84 13.12 16.81
CA GLU A 73 8.35 12.26 17.88
C GLU A 73 7.38 11.14 18.27
N GLU A 74 6.09 11.30 17.98
CA GLU A 74 5.07 10.28 18.24
C GLU A 74 4.98 9.21 17.12
N TRP A 75 5.82 9.28 16.09
CA TRP A 75 5.80 8.34 14.97
C TRP A 75 5.90 6.88 15.41
N ALA A 76 6.82 6.56 16.32
CA ALA A 76 7.02 5.19 16.78
C ALA A 76 5.75 4.65 17.46
N THR A 77 5.13 5.45 18.33
CA THR A 77 3.86 5.13 18.98
C THR A 77 2.75 4.89 17.96
N TYR A 78 2.60 5.80 16.99
CA TYR A 78 1.62 5.65 15.92
C TYR A 78 1.81 4.35 15.12
N ALA A 79 3.06 4.03 14.77
CA ALA A 79 3.37 2.82 14.02
C ALA A 79 3.02 1.55 14.82
N ASP A 80 3.28 1.53 16.12
CA ASP A 80 2.94 0.39 16.99
C ASP A 80 1.42 0.23 17.15
N GLU A 81 0.69 1.34 17.33
CA GLU A 81 -0.78 1.32 17.37
C GLU A 81 -1.37 0.77 16.07
N TYR A 82 -0.85 1.20 14.92
CA TYR A 82 -1.34 0.73 13.63
C TYR A 82 -0.98 -0.74 13.37
N ARG A 83 0.22 -1.20 13.77
CA ARG A 83 0.58 -2.63 13.72
C ARG A 83 -0.36 -3.47 14.59
N ALA A 84 -0.77 -2.97 15.74
CA ALA A 84 -1.75 -3.65 16.59
C ALA A 84 -3.13 -3.75 15.92
N GLU A 85 -3.58 -2.70 15.22
CA GLU A 85 -4.79 -2.77 14.39
C GLU A 85 -4.64 -3.85 13.29
N LEU A 86 -3.51 -3.86 12.58
CA LEU A 86 -3.25 -4.81 11.49
C LEU A 86 -3.17 -6.26 11.96
N ALA A 87 -2.59 -6.52 13.14
CA ALA A 87 -2.44 -7.87 13.69
C ALA A 87 -3.76 -8.63 13.90
N THR A 88 -4.89 -7.93 13.90
CA THR A 88 -6.23 -8.52 14.05
C THR A 88 -7.15 -8.20 12.87
N ASN A 89 -6.64 -7.54 11.83
CA ASN A 89 -7.42 -7.09 10.69
C ASN A 89 -7.47 -8.17 9.59
N PRO A 90 -8.65 -8.75 9.28
CA PRO A 90 -8.77 -9.77 8.23
C PRO A 90 -8.41 -9.25 6.82
N ALA A 91 -8.37 -7.93 6.61
CA ALA A 91 -7.92 -7.34 5.35
C ALA A 91 -6.45 -7.66 5.02
N VAL A 92 -5.64 -8.02 6.02
CA VAL A 92 -4.25 -8.45 5.84
C VAL A 92 -4.18 -9.72 4.99
N ASP A 93 -5.03 -10.71 5.26
CA ASP A 93 -5.07 -11.95 4.50
C ASP A 93 -5.43 -11.68 3.03
N THR A 94 -6.41 -10.80 2.79
CA THR A 94 -6.79 -10.36 1.44
C THR A 94 -5.65 -9.62 0.73
N ALA A 95 -4.84 -8.82 1.43
CA ALA A 95 -3.67 -8.18 0.82
C ALA A 95 -2.65 -9.22 0.34
N HIS A 96 -2.38 -10.26 1.14
CA HIS A 96 -1.50 -11.35 0.74
C HIS A 96 -2.10 -12.22 -0.38
N GLU A 97 -3.43 -12.37 -0.44
CA GLU A 97 -4.09 -13.03 -1.58
C GLU A 97 -3.89 -12.26 -2.88
N LEU A 98 -4.10 -10.95 -2.87
CA LEU A 98 -3.85 -10.07 -4.03
C LEU A 98 -2.38 -10.12 -4.46
N GLU A 99 -1.48 -10.19 -3.50
CA GLU A 99 -0.04 -10.29 -3.74
C GLU A 99 0.35 -11.61 -4.39
N ARG A 100 -0.19 -12.74 -3.91
CA ARG A 100 -0.05 -14.04 -4.59
C ARG A 100 -0.67 -14.08 -5.99
N GLU A 101 -1.78 -13.39 -6.20
CA GLU A 101 -2.48 -13.37 -7.49
C GLU A 101 -1.73 -12.53 -8.55
N HIS A 102 -1.21 -11.37 -8.15
CA HIS A 102 -0.66 -10.37 -9.07
C HIS A 102 0.86 -10.24 -9.04
N GLY A 103 1.54 -10.84 -8.07
CA GLY A 103 2.98 -10.75 -7.88
C GLY A 103 3.40 -9.46 -7.17
N THR A 104 3.57 -8.37 -7.92
CA THR A 104 3.92 -7.06 -7.33
C THR A 104 2.65 -6.31 -6.97
N VAL A 105 2.57 -5.82 -5.73
CA VAL A 105 1.49 -4.94 -5.26
C VAL A 105 2.08 -3.61 -4.79
N THR A 106 1.63 -2.52 -5.41
CA THR A 106 2.01 -1.16 -5.03
C THR A 106 0.94 -0.52 -4.17
N LEU A 107 1.29 -0.25 -2.91
CA LEU A 107 0.47 0.44 -1.92
C LEU A 107 0.51 1.94 -2.18
N LEU A 108 -0.60 2.48 -2.68
CA LEU A 108 -0.75 3.89 -3.01
C LEU A 108 -1.27 4.69 -1.82
N TYR A 109 -0.65 5.85 -1.59
CA TYR A 109 -0.99 6.77 -0.49
C TYR A 109 -0.85 8.24 -0.89
N ALA A 110 -1.51 9.16 -0.17
CA ALA A 110 -1.47 10.59 -0.47
C ALA A 110 -0.54 11.43 0.41
N ALA A 111 -0.08 10.89 1.55
CA ALA A 111 0.75 11.64 2.50
C ALA A 111 1.92 12.33 1.79
N LYS A 112 2.25 13.56 2.23
CA LYS A 112 3.37 14.34 1.67
C LYS A 112 4.71 13.83 2.16
N ASP A 113 4.77 13.39 3.41
CA ASP A 113 5.96 12.79 4.01
C ASP A 113 6.13 11.37 3.47
N PRO A 114 7.20 11.10 2.68
CA PRO A 114 7.43 9.78 2.12
C PRO A 114 8.03 8.80 3.15
N GLU A 115 8.58 9.29 4.27
CA GLU A 115 9.26 8.50 5.28
C GLU A 115 8.32 8.12 6.44
N HIS A 116 7.45 9.04 6.86
CA HIS A 116 6.51 8.84 7.96
C HIS A 116 5.06 8.85 7.49
N ASN A 117 4.60 7.70 6.99
CA ASN A 117 3.20 7.50 6.57
C ASN A 117 2.74 6.04 6.79
N HIS A 118 1.44 5.83 6.88
CA HIS A 118 0.85 4.52 7.14
C HIS A 118 1.20 3.47 6.10
N ALA A 119 1.43 3.85 4.83
CA ALA A 119 1.75 2.87 3.80
C ALA A 119 3.13 2.22 4.03
N ILE A 120 4.08 2.94 4.64
CA ILE A 120 5.37 2.39 5.07
C ILE A 120 5.17 1.33 6.16
N VAL A 121 4.40 1.66 7.20
CA VAL A 121 4.10 0.72 8.30
C VAL A 121 3.39 -0.52 7.75
N LEU A 122 2.42 -0.32 6.85
CA LEU A 122 1.68 -1.41 6.22
C LEU A 122 2.58 -2.31 5.38
N ARG A 123 3.43 -1.73 4.52
CA ARG A 123 4.39 -2.49 3.70
C ARG A 123 5.28 -3.35 4.58
N ASP A 124 5.85 -2.76 5.64
CA ASP A 124 6.79 -3.46 6.52
C ASP A 124 6.08 -4.59 7.28
N PHE A 125 4.84 -4.35 7.72
CA PHE A 125 4.01 -5.37 8.35
C PHE A 125 3.71 -6.54 7.40
N LEU A 126 3.34 -6.26 6.15
CA LEU A 126 3.02 -7.28 5.14
C LEU A 126 4.26 -8.00 4.57
N SER A 127 5.46 -7.45 4.79
CA SER A 127 6.72 -8.04 4.32
C SER A 127 7.42 -8.89 5.40
N THR A 128 6.77 -9.12 6.53
CA THR A 128 7.28 -9.93 7.65
C THR A 128 6.90 -11.39 7.47
#